data_AF-A0AA92NZZ8-F1
#
_entry.id   AF-A0AA92NZZ8-F1
#
_cell.length_a   1.000
_cell.length_b   1.000
_cell.length_c   1.000
_cell.angle_alpha   90.00
_cell.angle_beta   90.00
_cell.angle_gamma   90.00
#
_symmetry.space_group_name_H-M   'P 1'
#
loop_
_entity.id
_entity.type
_entity.pdbx_description
1 polymer ?
#
loop_
_entity_poly.entity_id
_entity_poly.type
_entity_poly.pdbx_seq_one_letter_code
_entity_poly.pdbx_strand_id
1 'polypeptide(L)' 'MSLLTLVKRAQNNDESAMVEIIERFEPKIRKSLKFTDIGVREDIHQDIIFRMIKAVKSYRMANEGNRLIDREQL' A
#
# COMPACT_ATOMS: atom_id res chain seq x y z
N MET A 1 -13.67 -7.07 -1.29
CA MET A 1 -13.01 -6.84 0.03
C MET A 1 -12.61 -5.38 0.18
N SER A 2 -12.57 -4.86 1.41
CA SER A 2 -12.07 -3.50 1.67
C SER A 2 -10.54 -3.43 1.56
N LEU A 3 -10.01 -2.24 1.24
CA LEU A 3 -8.55 -2.04 1.18
C LEU A 3 -7.89 -2.30 2.55
N LEU A 4 -8.51 -1.87 3.65
CA LEU A 4 -7.98 -2.11 5.00
C LEU A 4 -7.92 -3.61 5.35
N THR A 5 -8.90 -4.40 4.90
CA THR A 5 -8.88 -5.86 5.06
C THR A 5 -7.72 -6.48 4.29
N LEU A 6 -7.48 -6.03 3.06
CA LEU A 6 -6.36 -6.51 2.24
C LEU A 6 -5.02 -6.16 2.86
N VAL A 7 -4.87 -4.93 3.39
CA VAL A 7 -3.63 -4.52 4.09
C VAL A 7 -3.36 -5.41 5.29
N LYS A 8 -4.37 -5.70 6.13
CA LYS A 8 -4.23 -6.64 7.26
C LYS A 8 -3.74 -8.02 6.80
N ARG A 9 -4.35 -8.57 5.75
CA ARG A 9 -3.98 -9.88 5.21
C ARG A 9 -2.56 -9.87 4.65
N ALA A 10 -2.21 -8.88 3.84
CA ALA A 10 -0.89 -8.74 3.24
C ALA A 10 0.22 -8.56 4.30
N GLN A 11 -0.07 -7.87 5.41
CA GLN A 11 0.84 -7.78 6.56
C GLN A 11 1.07 -9.14 7.23
N ASN A 12 0.05 -9.99 7.27
CA ASN A 12 0.10 -11.38 7.77
C ASN A 12 0.58 -12.40 6.72
N ASN A 13 1.44 -11.97 5.78
CA ASN A 13 2.08 -12.81 4.75
C ASN A 13 1.13 -13.46 3.74
N ASP A 14 -0.07 -12.89 3.54
CA ASP A 14 -0.94 -13.26 2.43
C ASP A 14 -0.47 -12.56 1.13
N GLU A 15 0.27 -13.29 0.30
CA GLU A 15 0.79 -12.78 -0.98
C GLU A 15 -0.32 -12.39 -1.96
N SER A 16 -1.39 -13.18 -2.02
CA SER A 16 -2.55 -12.90 -2.88
C SER A 16 -3.21 -11.57 -2.51
N ALA A 17 -3.28 -11.24 -1.22
CA ALA A 17 -3.78 -9.93 -0.78
C ALA A 17 -2.86 -8.78 -1.20
N MET A 18 -1.54 -8.97 -1.22
CA MET A 18 -0.59 -7.96 -1.73
C MET A 18 -0.77 -7.76 -3.24
N VAL A 19 -0.88 -8.85 -4.00
CA VAL A 19 -1.12 -8.81 -5.45
C VAL A 19 -2.44 -8.08 -5.74
N GLU A 20 -3.52 -8.39 -5.03
CA GLU A 20 -4.81 -7.72 -5.22
C GLU A 20 -4.73 -6.20 -4.92
N ILE A 21 -3.94 -5.78 -3.92
CA ILE A 21 -3.68 -4.35 -3.67
C ILE A 21 -2.99 -3.73 -4.89
N ILE A 22 -1.91 -4.34 -5.38
CA ILE A 22 -1.14 -3.84 -6.52
C ILE A 22 -2.04 -3.71 -7.75
N GLU A 23 -2.79 -4.76 -8.09
CA GLU A 23 -3.71 -4.80 -9.24
C GLU A 23 -4.78 -3.71 -9.18
N ARG A 24 -5.29 -3.38 -7.98
CA ARG A 24 -6.27 -2.29 -7.82
C ARG A 24 -5.70 -0.91 -8.13
N PHE A 25 -4.41 -0.68 -7.88
CA PHE A 25 -3.75 0.59 -8.17
C PHE A 25 -3.11 0.63 -9.57
N GLU A 26 -2.92 -0.52 -10.21
CA GLU A 26 -2.30 -0.67 -11.52
C GLU A 26 -2.88 0.27 -12.61
N PRO A 27 -4.21 0.47 -12.74
CA PRO A 27 -4.75 1.41 -13.72
C PRO A 27 -4.26 2.85 -13.53
N LYS A 28 -4.11 3.28 -12.26
CA LYS A 28 -3.62 4.61 -11.91
C LYS A 28 -2.11 4.74 -12.13
N ILE A 29 -1.35 3.69 -11.79
CA ILE A 29 0.09 3.63 -12.03
C ILE A 29 0.37 3.74 -13.52
N ARG A 30 -0.23 2.87 -14.35
CA ARG A 30 -0.08 2.88 -15.81
C ARG A 30 -0.47 4.21 -16.43
N LYS A 31 -1.57 4.83 -15.98
CA LYS A 31 -1.99 6.15 -16.49
C LYS A 31 -0.95 7.23 -16.19
N SER A 32 -0.32 7.18 -15.03
CA SER A 32 0.70 8.17 -14.62
C SER A 32 2.01 7.96 -15.36
N LEU A 33 2.39 6.70 -15.61
CA LEU A 33 3.60 6.34 -16.37
C LEU A 33 3.57 6.80 -17.83
N LYS A 34 2.40 7.07 -18.43
CA LYS A 34 2.30 7.60 -19.80
C LYS A 34 3.07 8.92 -19.99
N PHE A 35 3.28 9.68 -18.92
CA PHE A 35 3.98 10.96 -18.93
C PHE A 35 5.48 10.84 -18.62
N THR A 36 6.00 9.61 -18.52
CA THR A 36 7.43 9.32 -18.31
C THR A 36 8.09 8.88 -19.61
N ASP A 37 9.41 9.08 -19.69
CA ASP A 37 10.23 8.57 -20.77
C ASP A 37 10.08 7.04 -20.90
N ILE A 38 9.96 6.56 -22.14
CA ILE A 38 9.64 5.16 -22.42
C ILE A 38 10.78 4.21 -22.00
N GLY A 39 12.03 4.66 -22.06
CA GLY A 39 13.21 3.86 -21.73
C GLY A 39 13.37 3.56 -20.25
N VAL A 40 12.77 4.38 -19.37
CA VAL A 40 12.83 4.20 -17.91
C VAL A 40 11.47 3.79 -17.30
N ARG A 41 10.44 3.66 -18.14
CA ARG A 41 9.06 3.47 -17.67
C ARG A 41 8.88 2.20 -16.85
N GLU A 42 9.52 1.12 -17.26
CA GLU A 42 9.46 -0.16 -16.57
C GLU A 42 10.19 -0.12 -15.23
N ASP A 43 11.37 0.50 -15.18
CA ASP A 43 12.11 0.69 -13.93
C ASP A 43 11.32 1.51 -12.92
N ILE A 44 10.65 2.59 -13.39
CA ILE A 44 9.78 3.41 -12.54
C ILE A 44 8.56 2.60 -12.08
N HIS A 45 7.96 1.77 -12.95
CA HIS A 45 6.86 0.88 -12.57
C HIS A 45 7.28 -0.03 -11.42
N GLN A 46 8.41 -0.71 -11.56
CA GLN A 46 8.93 -1.63 -10.54
C GLN A 46 9.25 -0.90 -9.23
N ASP A 47 9.86 0.28 -9.26
CA ASP A 47 10.14 1.05 -8.05
C ASP A 47 8.84 1.50 -7.35
N ILE A 48 7.79 1.86 -8.10
CA ILE A 48 6.47 2.16 -7.55
C ILE A 48 5.90 0.91 -6.84
N ILE A 49 5.93 -0.26 -7.49
CA ILE A 49 5.44 -1.51 -6.88
C ILE A 49 6.22 -1.83 -5.60
N PHE A 50 7.55 -1.73 -5.65
CA PHE A 50 8.41 -1.97 -4.49
C PHE A 50 8.10 -1.03 -3.32
N ARG A 51 7.90 0.27 -3.60
CA ARG A 51 7.50 1.25 -2.59
C ARG A 51 6.12 0.98 -2.03
N MET A 52 5.18 0.51 -2.84
CA MET A 52 3.87 0.09 -2.38
C MET A 52 3.94 -1.09 -1.41
N ILE A 53 4.73 -2.12 -1.74
CA ILE A 53 4.93 -3.28 -0.86
C ILE A 53 5.49 -2.81 0.49
N LYS A 54 6.50 -1.94 0.49
CA LYS A 54 7.06 -1.34 1.71
C LYS A 54 6.02 -0.54 2.50
N ALA A 55 5.23 0.28 1.82
CA ALA A 55 4.18 1.08 2.45
C ALA A 55 3.12 0.19 3.10
N VAL A 56 2.65 -0.86 2.43
CA VAL A 56 1.69 -1.82 3.00
C VAL A 56 2.28 -2.53 4.21
N LYS A 57 3.53 -3.02 4.13
CA LYS A 57 4.18 -3.72 5.25
C LYS A 57 4.44 -2.82 6.46
N SER A 58 4.70 -1.54 6.26
CA SER A 58 4.97 -0.58 7.35
C SER A 58 3.73 0.20 7.83
N TYR A 59 2.59 0.05 7.14
CA TYR A 59 1.36 0.77 7.47
C TYR A 59 0.90 0.46 8.90
N ARG A 60 1.02 1.44 9.80
CA ARG A 60 0.47 1.33 11.15
C ARG A 60 -1.04 1.51 11.07
N MET A 61 -1.77 0.42 11.22
CA MET A 61 -3.20 0.52 11.45
C MET A 61 -3.42 1.29 12.75
N ALA A 62 -4.27 2.31 12.71
CA ALA A 62 -4.74 2.91 13.94
C ALA A 62 -5.46 1.81 14.72
N ASN A 63 -4.78 1.21 15.70
CA ASN A 63 -5.43 0.34 16.65
C ASN A 63 -6.49 1.20 17.37
N GLU A 64 -7.73 0.71 17.35
CA GLU A 64 -8.86 1.29 18.09
C GLU A 64 -8.61 1.34 19.62
N GLY A 65 -7.47 0.83 20.11
CA GLY A 65 -7.07 0.82 21.52
C GLY A 65 -6.15 1.97 22.00
N ASN A 66 -5.60 2.82 21.12
CA ASN A 66 -4.67 3.89 21.56
C ASN A 66 -5.31 5.28 21.71
N ARG A 67 -6.63 5.40 21.58
CA ARG A 67 -7.35 6.70 21.74
C ARG A 67 -7.79 7.01 23.17
N LEU A 68 -7.53 6.12 24.14
CA LEU A 68 -8.01 6.27 25.52
C LEU A 68 -6.93 6.69 26.54
N ILE A 69 -5.64 6.67 26.18
CA ILE A 69 -4.57 6.96 27.15
C ILE A 69 -4.15 8.44 27.16
N ASP A 70 -4.42 9.20 26.09
CA ASP A 70 -4.03 10.62 26.00
C ASP A 70 -5.08 11.60 26.58
N ARG A 71 -6.19 11.12 27.16
CA ARG A 71 -7.27 11.98 27.69
C ARG A 71 -7.34 12.06 29.22
N GLU A 72 -6.52 11.33 29.96
CA GLU A 72 -6.54 11.33 31.44
C GLU A 72 -5.29 11.96 32.09
N GLN A 73 -4.53 12.80 31.37
CA GLN A 73 -3.40 13.54 31.95
C GLN A 73 -3.47 15.07 31.77
N LEU A 74 -4.68 15.64 31.72
CA LEU A 74 -4.88 17.09 31.83
C LEU A 74 -5.95 17.42 32.88
#